data_AF-A0A7J8WX91-F1
#
_entry.id   AF-A0A7J8WX91-F1
#
_cell.length_a   1.000
_cell.length_b   1.000
_cell.length_c   1.000
_cell.angle_alpha   90.00
_cell.angle_beta   90.00
_cell.angle_gamma   90.00
#
_symmetry.space_group_name_H-M   'P 1'
#
loop_
_entity.id
_entity.type
_entity.pdbx_description
1 polymer ?
#
loop_
_entity_poly.entity_id
_entity_poly.type
_entity_poly.pdbx_seq_one_letter_code
_entity_poly.pdbx_strand_id
1 'polypeptide(L)'
;MKTILVQTDLKKVVTGKKPENLNQLEWEEIDENVLFKSLYATKSLANRLGLKQRLFTFGINECELLKNHISQFITLLNDLNNVEVQIYNEDQGMLLLCYLPLSYKSFRETLIYGKDKLSFDDVKGHLLSKDKLTRR
;
A
#
# COMPACT_ATOMS: atom_id res chain seq x y z
N MET A 1 -11.23 -20.95 -6.38
CA MET A 1 -12.20 -19.85 -6.13
C MET A 1 -11.60 -18.51 -6.52
N LYS A 2 -11.34 -18.31 -7.82
CA LYS A 2 -10.95 -17.02 -8.43
C LYS A 2 -11.90 -16.68 -9.59
N THR A 3 -13.06 -17.34 -9.61
CA THR A 3 -13.92 -17.53 -10.78
C THR A 3 -15.23 -16.75 -10.72
N ILE A 4 -15.50 -15.99 -9.64
CA ILE A 4 -16.82 -15.36 -9.43
C ILE A 4 -16.77 -13.82 -9.55
N LEU A 5 -15.59 -13.20 -9.46
CA LEU A 5 -15.44 -11.72 -9.54
C LEU A 5 -14.89 -11.20 -10.88
N VAL A 6 -14.75 -12.08 -11.87
CA VAL A 6 -14.19 -11.76 -13.21
C VAL A 6 -15.24 -11.82 -14.31
N GLN A 7 -16.47 -12.28 -14.02
CA GLN A 7 -17.46 -12.55 -15.06
C GLN A 7 -18.26 -11.34 -15.57
N THR A 8 -18.25 -10.20 -14.87
CA THR A 8 -19.01 -9.00 -15.28
C THR A 8 -18.09 -7.87 -15.72
N ASP A 9 -17.12 -7.51 -14.91
CA ASP A 9 -16.37 -6.26 -15.08
C ASP A 9 -15.31 -6.36 -16.20
N LEU A 10 -14.77 -7.55 -16.46
CA LEU A 10 -13.76 -7.76 -17.50
C LEU A 10 -14.32 -8.28 -18.83
N LYS A 11 -15.62 -8.62 -18.88
CA LYS A 11 -16.25 -9.16 -20.10
C LYS A 11 -16.27 -8.13 -21.22
N LYS A 12 -16.42 -6.85 -20.87
CA LYS A 12 -16.54 -5.72 -21.80
C LYS A 12 -15.28 -5.45 -22.63
N VAL A 13 -14.10 -5.50 -22.01
CA VAL A 13 -12.79 -5.38 -22.68
C VAL A 13 -12.56 -6.52 -23.68
N VAL A 14 -13.13 -7.70 -23.41
CA VAL A 14 -12.97 -8.90 -24.23
C VAL A 14 -14.01 -9.01 -25.36
N THR A 15 -15.25 -8.54 -25.15
CA THR A 15 -16.35 -8.75 -26.10
C THR A 15 -16.69 -7.55 -26.98
N GLY A 16 -16.33 -6.32 -26.60
CA GLY A 16 -16.53 -5.09 -27.41
C GLY A 16 -17.98 -4.76 -27.83
N LYS A 17 -18.96 -5.57 -27.43
CA LYS A 17 -20.39 -5.44 -27.78
C LYS A 17 -21.24 -5.14 -26.56
N LYS A 18 -22.10 -4.14 -26.71
CA LYS A 18 -23.13 -3.71 -25.75
C LYS A 18 -24.33 -4.69 -25.78
N PRO A 19 -24.64 -5.45 -24.72
CA PRO A 19 -25.90 -6.16 -24.55
C PRO A 19 -27.10 -5.23 -24.46
N GLU A 20 -28.22 -5.73 -24.99
CA GLU A 20 -29.46 -4.98 -25.24
C GLU A 20 -30.21 -4.56 -23.97
N ASN A 21 -29.86 -5.12 -22.82
CA ASN A 21 -30.58 -4.98 -21.56
C ASN A 21 -30.05 -3.85 -20.65
N LEU A 22 -29.15 -2.99 -21.12
CA LEU A 22 -28.42 -2.08 -20.24
C LEU A 22 -28.21 -0.70 -20.92
N ASN A 23 -28.45 0.38 -20.18
CA ASN A 23 -28.60 1.72 -20.74
C ASN A 23 -27.25 2.31 -21.15
N GLN A 24 -27.23 3.22 -22.13
CA GLN A 24 -25.98 3.78 -22.68
C GLN A 24 -25.09 4.45 -21.60
N LEU A 25 -25.70 5.18 -20.65
CA LEU A 25 -25.00 5.84 -19.55
C LEU A 25 -24.38 4.83 -18.58
N GLU A 26 -25.13 3.79 -18.21
CA GLU A 26 -24.62 2.69 -17.36
C GLU A 26 -23.51 1.91 -18.08
N TRP A 27 -23.61 1.77 -19.42
CA TRP A 27 -22.53 1.22 -20.22
C TRP A 27 -21.27 2.08 -20.11
N GLU A 28 -21.34 3.37 -20.41
CA GLU A 28 -20.17 4.26 -20.40
C GLU A 28 -19.51 4.33 -19.01
N GLU A 29 -20.30 4.39 -17.93
CA GLU A 29 -19.81 4.38 -16.55
C GLU A 29 -19.10 3.07 -16.18
N ILE A 30 -19.58 1.92 -16.68
CA ILE A 30 -18.89 0.63 -16.51
C ILE A 30 -17.54 0.65 -17.24
N ASP A 31 -17.45 1.26 -18.43
CA ASP A 31 -16.20 1.30 -19.20
C ASP A 31 -15.13 2.15 -18.51
N GLU A 32 -15.52 3.31 -17.98
CA GLU A 32 -14.64 4.22 -17.25
C GLU A 32 -14.15 3.59 -15.93
N ASN A 33 -15.05 2.95 -15.17
CA ASN A 33 -14.69 2.26 -13.93
C ASN A 33 -13.81 1.03 -14.17
N VAL A 34 -14.05 0.28 -15.26
CA VAL A 34 -13.23 -0.87 -15.65
C VAL A 34 -11.86 -0.42 -16.14
N LEU A 35 -11.80 0.64 -16.95
CA LEU A 35 -10.54 1.24 -17.40
C LEU A 35 -9.74 1.75 -16.19
N PHE A 36 -10.37 2.49 -15.28
CA PHE A 36 -9.72 2.99 -14.06
C PHE A 36 -9.21 1.85 -13.18
N LYS A 37 -10.03 0.83 -12.89
CA LYS A 37 -9.59 -0.37 -12.17
C LYS A 37 -8.47 -1.11 -12.90
N SER A 38 -8.53 -1.20 -14.24
CA SER A 38 -7.47 -1.84 -15.04
C SER A 38 -6.17 -1.04 -15.01
N LEU A 39 -6.22 0.30 -14.99
CA LEU A 39 -5.06 1.18 -14.86
C LEU A 39 -4.40 1.09 -13.48
N TYR A 40 -5.22 0.97 -12.43
CA TYR A 40 -4.79 0.69 -11.05
C TYR A 40 -4.27 -0.75 -10.86
N ALA A 41 -4.80 -1.71 -11.62
CA ALA A 41 -4.34 -3.11 -11.60
C ALA A 41 -3.15 -3.37 -12.54
N THR A 42 -2.86 -2.48 -13.49
CA THR A 42 -1.76 -2.62 -14.44
C THR A 42 -0.49 -1.98 -13.91
N LYS A 43 0.64 -2.53 -14.35
CA LYS A 43 2.01 -2.03 -14.14
C LYS A 43 2.30 -0.73 -14.91
N SER A 44 1.27 0.08 -15.14
CA SER A 44 1.36 1.31 -15.90
C SER A 44 2.35 2.27 -15.23
N LEU A 45 3.03 3.10 -16.03
CA LEU A 45 3.98 4.09 -15.51
C LEU A 45 3.30 5.01 -14.50
N ALA A 46 2.07 5.46 -14.78
CA ALA A 46 1.29 6.32 -13.90
C ALA A 46 1.03 5.68 -12.53
N ASN A 47 0.63 4.41 -12.49
CA ASN A 47 0.38 3.69 -11.23
C ASN A 47 1.66 3.49 -10.43
N ARG A 48 2.76 3.10 -11.10
CA ARG A 48 4.08 2.97 -10.45
C ARG A 48 4.55 4.30 -9.86
N LEU A 49 4.41 5.40 -10.59
CA LEU A 49 4.80 6.73 -10.13
C LEU A 49 3.89 7.23 -9.00
N GLY A 50 2.57 7.01 -9.08
CA GLY A 50 1.62 7.36 -8.03
C GLY A 50 1.89 6.63 -6.71
N LEU A 51 2.19 5.33 -6.78
CA LEU A 51 2.56 4.55 -5.59
C LEU A 51 3.90 4.98 -4.99
N LYS A 52 4.91 5.30 -5.83
CA LYS A 52 6.17 5.88 -5.38
C LYS A 52 5.97 7.23 -4.72
N GLN A 53 5.15 8.09 -5.31
CA GLN A 53 4.81 9.39 -4.72
C GLN A 53 4.17 9.19 -3.35
N ARG A 54 3.17 8.28 -3.25
CA ARG A 54 2.52 7.94 -1.97
C ARG A 54 3.50 7.40 -0.94
N LEU A 55 4.51 6.63 -1.35
CA LEU A 55 5.61 6.21 -0.49
C LEU A 55 6.39 7.40 0.03
N PHE A 56 6.92 8.28 -0.83
CA PHE A 56 7.73 9.41 -0.36
C PHE A 56 6.95 10.43 0.48
N THR A 57 5.64 10.55 0.27
CA THR A 57 4.75 11.39 1.09
C THR A 57 4.09 10.64 2.23
N PHE A 58 4.43 9.36 2.44
CA PHE A 58 3.91 8.60 3.57
C PHE A 58 4.41 9.24 4.86
N GLY A 59 3.57 9.30 5.88
CA GLY A 59 3.87 9.98 7.12
C GLY A 59 2.76 9.72 8.11
N ILE A 60 3.10 9.69 9.39
CA ILE A 60 2.12 9.49 10.46
C ILE A 60 1.56 10.85 10.90
N ASN A 61 0.26 10.89 11.14
CA ASN A 61 -0.35 11.95 11.94
C ASN A 61 -0.19 11.58 13.42
N GLU A 62 0.24 12.50 14.28
CA GLU A 62 0.53 12.19 15.71
C GLU A 62 -0.65 11.58 16.47
N CYS A 63 -1.89 11.76 15.99
CA CYS A 63 -3.11 11.20 16.56
C CYS A 63 -3.47 9.80 16.05
N GLU A 64 -2.70 9.20 15.14
CA GLU A 64 -3.00 7.89 14.59
C GLU A 64 -2.45 6.75 15.46
N LEU A 65 -3.23 5.68 15.62
CA LEU A 65 -2.76 4.46 16.28
C LEU A 65 -1.60 3.85 15.49
N LEU A 66 -0.47 3.61 16.14
CA LEU A 66 0.73 3.02 15.52
C LEU A 66 0.44 1.71 14.76
N LYS A 67 -0.49 0.89 15.27
CA LYS A 67 -0.93 -0.35 14.60
C LYS A 67 -1.58 -0.08 13.24
N ASN A 68 -2.41 0.97 13.13
CA ASN A 68 -3.04 1.34 11.87
C ASN A 68 -1.98 1.83 10.90
N HIS A 69 -1.05 2.67 11.36
CA HIS A 69 0.05 3.17 10.55
C HIS A 69 0.91 2.04 9.96
N ILE A 70 1.30 1.06 10.79
CA ILE A 70 2.03 -0.15 10.33
C ILE A 70 1.20 -0.93 9.31
N SER A 71 -0.11 -1.08 9.53
CA SER A 71 -0.99 -1.77 8.59
C SER A 71 -1.08 -1.04 7.24
N GLN A 72 -1.21 0.29 7.24
CA GLN A 72 -1.23 1.10 6.03
C GLN A 72 0.09 0.98 5.26
N PHE A 73 1.22 0.97 5.98
CA PHE A 73 2.54 0.78 5.37
C PHE A 73 2.68 -0.59 4.71
N ILE A 74 2.22 -1.67 5.37
CA ILE A 74 2.23 -3.02 4.78
C ILE A 74 1.36 -3.10 3.52
N THR A 75 0.18 -2.48 3.53
CA THR A 75 -0.67 -2.41 2.33
C THR A 75 0.06 -1.69 1.20
N LEU A 76 0.73 -0.57 1.48
CA LEU A 76 1.50 0.16 0.48
C LEU A 76 2.66 -0.66 -0.10
N LEU A 77 3.38 -1.44 0.73
CA LEU A 77 4.42 -2.35 0.26
C LEU A 77 3.86 -3.43 -0.67
N ASN A 78 2.69 -3.99 -0.33
CA ASN A 78 2.02 -4.97 -1.18
C ASN A 78 1.59 -4.36 -2.53
N ASP A 79 1.03 -3.15 -2.51
CA ASP A 79 0.64 -2.43 -3.73
C ASP A 79 1.85 -2.16 -4.63
N LEU A 80 2.99 -1.76 -4.05
CA LEU A 80 4.26 -1.58 -4.76
C LEU A 80 4.78 -2.89 -5.36
N ASN A 81 4.73 -3.98 -4.60
CA ASN A 81 5.15 -5.29 -5.07
C ASN A 81 4.25 -5.80 -6.23
N ASN A 82 2.95 -5.51 -6.18
CA ASN A 82 2.01 -5.85 -7.25
C ASN A 82 2.36 -5.16 -8.59
N VAL A 83 3.00 -4.00 -8.55
CA VAL A 83 3.50 -3.27 -9.73
C VAL A 83 4.99 -3.48 -10.00
N GLU A 84 5.58 -4.54 -9.45
CA GLU A 84 6.99 -4.93 -9.60
C GLU A 84 7.99 -3.87 -9.11
N VAL A 85 7.59 -3.09 -8.10
CA VAL A 85 8.50 -2.22 -7.37
C VAL A 85 8.88 -2.92 -6.07
N GLN A 86 10.07 -3.51 -6.07
CA GLN A 86 10.62 -4.18 -4.90
C GLN A 86 11.39 -3.19 -4.03
N ILE A 87 11.15 -3.27 -2.72
CA ILE A 87 11.90 -2.56 -1.69
C ILE A 87 12.55 -3.63 -0.83
N TYR A 88 13.86 -3.55 -0.63
CA TYR A 88 14.58 -4.55 0.15
C TYR A 88 14.15 -4.49 1.62
N ASN A 89 14.27 -5.62 2.31
CA ASN A 89 13.74 -5.77 3.67
C ASN A 89 14.35 -4.75 4.67
N GLU A 90 15.64 -4.44 4.51
CA GLU A 90 16.34 -3.41 5.30
C GLU A 90 15.76 -2.01 5.02
N ASP A 91 15.57 -1.66 3.74
CA ASP A 91 14.97 -0.39 3.33
C ASP A 91 13.52 -0.27 3.81
N GLN A 92 12.74 -1.35 3.81
CA GLN A 92 11.39 -1.36 4.38
C GLN A 92 11.39 -0.99 5.87
N GLY A 93 12.34 -1.54 6.62
CA GLY A 93 12.54 -1.22 8.04
C GLY A 93 12.94 0.24 8.24
N MET A 94 13.90 0.72 7.45
CA MET A 94 14.36 2.11 7.52
C MET A 94 13.26 3.12 7.15
N LEU A 95 12.52 2.85 6.08
CA LEU A 95 11.37 3.66 5.66
C LEU A 95 10.33 3.75 6.78
N LEU A 96 9.95 2.61 7.39
CA LEU A 96 9.01 2.61 8.50
C LEU A 96 9.49 3.48 9.68
N LEU A 97 10.80 3.47 10.00
CA LEU A 97 11.38 4.33 11.04
C LEU A 97 11.36 5.83 10.66
N CYS A 98 11.56 6.16 9.38
CA CYS A 98 11.51 7.53 8.87
C CYS A 98 10.10 8.14 8.98
N TYR A 99 9.06 7.32 8.87
CA TYR A 99 7.66 7.77 8.91
C TYR A 99 7.09 7.92 10.32
N LEU A 100 7.87 7.58 11.35
CA LEU A 100 7.46 7.77 12.74
C LEU A 100 7.49 9.26 13.14
N PRO A 101 6.65 9.66 14.10
CA PRO A 101 6.64 11.03 14.59
C PRO A 101 7.94 11.36 15.33
N LEU A 102 8.22 12.65 15.51
CA LEU A 102 9.45 13.12 16.18
C LEU A 102 9.59 12.58 17.62
N SER A 103 8.49 12.26 18.29
CA SER A 103 8.48 11.62 19.62
C SER A 103 9.19 10.26 19.65
N TYR A 104 9.35 9.59 18.51
CA TYR A 104 10.07 8.32 18.38
C TYR A 104 11.54 8.49 17.97
N LYS A 105 12.07 9.73 17.92
CA LYS A 105 13.44 10.01 17.46
C LYS A 105 14.50 9.16 18.18
N SER A 106 14.51 9.16 19.51
CA SER A 106 15.50 8.39 20.29
C SER A 106 15.35 6.87 20.09
N PHE A 107 14.12 6.39 19.90
CA PHE A 107 13.84 4.99 19.60
C PHE A 107 14.39 4.59 18.22
N ARG A 108 14.18 5.45 17.22
CA ARG A 108 14.75 5.30 15.87
C ARG A 108 16.28 5.28 15.91
N GLU A 109 16.92 6.23 16.58
CA GLU A 109 18.38 6.30 16.68
C GLU A 109 18.96 5.05 17.35
N THR A 110 18.33 4.58 18.44
CA THR A 110 18.75 3.35 19.13
C THR A 110 18.70 2.13 18.21
N LEU A 111 17.68 2.01 17.36
CA LEU A 111 17.55 0.89 16.42
C LEU A 111 18.56 0.96 15.28
N ILE A 112 18.82 2.16 14.74
CA ILE A 112 19.75 2.37 13.62
C ILE A 112 21.19 2.14 14.08
N TYR A 113 21.58 2.70 15.23
CA TYR A 113 22.97 2.64 15.70
C TYR A 113 23.26 1.46 16.65
N GLY A 114 22.22 0.77 17.12
CA GLY A 114 22.35 -0.32 18.10
C GLY A 114 22.38 -1.73 17.52
N LYS A 115 22.28 -1.89 16.19
CA LYS A 115 22.24 -3.20 15.53
C LYS A 115 23.10 -3.23 14.26
N ASP A 116 23.80 -4.36 14.05
CA ASP A 116 24.56 -4.61 12.82
C ASP A 116 23.67 -4.96 11.61
N LYS A 117 22.45 -5.42 11.87
CA LYS A 117 21.45 -5.79 10.84
C LYS A 117 20.07 -5.33 11.28
N LEU A 118 19.33 -4.74 10.34
CA LEU A 118 17.97 -4.27 10.56
C LEU A 118 17.04 -4.93 9.55
N SER A 119 16.01 -5.63 10.03
CA SER A 119 14.94 -6.17 9.20
C SER A 119 13.61 -5.46 9.47
N PHE A 120 12.70 -5.50 8.50
CA PHE A 120 11.35 -4.97 8.66
C PHE A 120 10.60 -5.61 9.85
N ASP A 121 10.72 -6.93 10.00
CA ASP A 121 10.06 -7.65 11.08
C ASP A 121 10.64 -7.30 12.46
N ASP A 122 11.95 -7.09 12.55
CA ASP A 122 12.59 -6.56 13.76
C ASP A 122 11.98 -5.20 14.14
N VAL A 123 11.99 -4.24 13.21
CA VAL A 123 11.48 -2.88 13.45
C VAL A 123 10.02 -2.93 13.90
N LYS A 124 9.18 -3.71 13.22
CA LYS A 124 7.77 -3.91 13.58
C LYS A 124 7.61 -4.50 14.98
N GLY A 125 8.42 -5.52 15.34
CA GLY A 125 8.39 -6.14 16.66
C GLY A 125 8.74 -5.16 17.78
N HIS A 126 9.78 -4.36 17.57
CA HIS A 126 10.20 -3.32 18.53
C HIS A 126 9.13 -2.23 18.68
N LEU A 127 8.53 -1.78 17.58
CA LEU A 127 7.47 -0.77 17.58
C LEU A 127 6.23 -1.22 18.34
N LEU A 128 5.76 -2.45 18.07
CA LEU A 128 4.59 -3.00 18.77
C LEU A 128 4.87 -3.23 20.27
N SER A 129 6.10 -3.55 20.64
CA SER A 129 6.51 -3.68 22.05
C SER A 129 6.52 -2.32 22.74
N LYS A 130 6.99 -1.27 22.05
CA LYS A 130 7.02 0.11 22.56
C LYS A 130 5.61 0.67 22.77
N ASP A 131 4.68 0.49 21.81
CA ASP A 131 3.28 0.96 21.94
C ASP A 131 2.54 0.30 23.12
N LYS A 132 2.81 -0.99 23.39
CA LYS A 132 2.27 -1.69 24.56
C LYS A 132 2.77 -1.14 25.89
N LEU A 133 4.00 -0.64 25.96
CA LEU A 133 4.58 -0.09 27.18
C LEU A 133 4.04 1.32 27.49
N THR A 134 3.72 2.10 26.47
CA THR A 134 3.25 3.49 26.62
C THR A 134 1.76 3.58 27.02
N ARG A 135 0.97 2.50 26.86
CA ARG A 135 -0.45 2.45 27.24
C ARG A 135 -0.73 1.73 28.57
N ARG A 136 0.32 1.45 29.35
CA ARG A 136 0.19 0.90 30.71
C ARG A 136 0.15 2.00 31.75
#